data_AF-A0A2E0WQN7-F1
#
_entry.id   AF-A0A2E0WQN7-F1
#
_cell.length_a   1.000
_cell.length_b   1.000
_cell.length_c   1.000
_cell.angle_alpha   90.00
_cell.angle_beta   90.00
_cell.angle_gamma   90.00
#
_symmetry.space_group_name_H-M   'P 1'
#
loop_
_entity.id
_entity.type
_entity.pdbx_description
1 polymer ?
#
loop_
_entity_poly.entity_id
_entity_poly.type
_entity_poly.pdbx_seq_one_letter_code
_entity_poly.pdbx_strand_id
1 'polypeptide(L)'
;MSDDESIDWSKTTWEGSRREQLRRWRALSLHERLLAVEEMAELSQRLAALREQRQSRFADELRESQAGYKVKSMNNEIVLHGCTSTPLANYLKALGVLRLLSAKYPDTRGFWRGEAFVLHTALDRAGIEQFFLHDYEPTPIISPWSGRAGFLEGDDGQGSKRKGAIILERIEHAAGKRFKFYQQLVSTIRNVSVIQQLDQARAERKRLEVLKKAKKLDQAGADQLSAIKRQEVELKSALLRALRNELDDSVLPWIDACFALAGDDRTPGPLLGSGGNEGSMDFSINHVGYLLELIDEN
;
A
#
# COMPACT_ATOMS: atom_id res chain seq x y z
N MET A 1 -23.77 -36.69 0.56
CA MET A 1 -22.32 -36.46 0.73
C MET A 1 -22.16 -35.84 2.11
N SER A 2 -21.25 -36.37 2.92
CA SER A 2 -21.18 -36.22 4.38
C SER A 2 -21.02 -34.78 4.88
N ASP A 3 -21.86 -34.39 5.84
CA ASP A 3 -21.88 -33.12 6.58
C ASP A 3 -20.77 -33.02 7.66
N ASP A 4 -19.51 -33.31 7.34
CA ASP A 4 -18.43 -33.18 8.34
C ASP A 4 -17.06 -32.83 7.74
N GLU A 5 -17.00 -31.83 6.86
CA GLU A 5 -15.74 -31.10 6.67
C GLU A 5 -15.74 -29.90 7.61
N SER A 6 -15.16 -30.09 8.81
CA SER A 6 -14.85 -28.98 9.71
C SER A 6 -14.01 -27.96 8.94
N ILE A 7 -14.56 -26.78 8.66
CA ILE A 7 -13.84 -25.71 7.98
C ILE A 7 -12.62 -25.35 8.82
N ASP A 8 -11.43 -25.57 8.26
CA ASP A 8 -10.17 -25.19 8.89
C ASP A 8 -10.00 -23.67 8.79
N TRP A 9 -10.57 -22.95 9.76
CA TRP A 9 -10.47 -21.50 9.89
C TRP A 9 -9.03 -21.00 10.05
N SER A 10 -8.06 -21.88 10.36
CA SER A 10 -6.65 -21.47 10.38
C SER A 10 -6.20 -21.04 8.97
N LYS A 11 -6.77 -21.64 7.91
CA LYS A 11 -6.48 -21.34 6.50
C LYS A 11 -7.14 -20.04 6.00
N THR A 12 -8.15 -19.54 6.71
CA THR A 12 -8.88 -18.31 6.31
C THR A 12 -8.25 -17.04 6.90
N THR A 13 -7.20 -17.17 7.71
CA THR A 13 -6.37 -16.03 8.13
C THR A 13 -5.44 -15.59 6.99
N TRP A 14 -4.93 -14.36 7.00
CA TRP A 14 -3.98 -13.89 5.97
C TRP A 14 -2.73 -14.77 5.89
N GLU A 15 -2.12 -15.10 7.04
CA GLU A 15 -0.95 -15.97 7.10
C GLU A 15 -1.28 -17.43 6.76
N GLY A 16 -2.43 -17.93 7.20
CA GLY A 16 -2.89 -19.27 6.86
C GLY A 16 -3.15 -19.43 5.37
N SER A 17 -3.83 -18.46 4.78
CA SER A 17 -4.09 -18.39 3.34
C SER A 17 -2.78 -18.30 2.56
N ARG A 18 -1.85 -17.42 2.97
CA ARG A 18 -0.51 -17.31 2.36
C ARG A 18 0.27 -18.62 2.44
N ARG A 19 0.29 -19.28 3.61
CA ARG A 19 0.96 -20.58 3.81
C ARG A 19 0.35 -21.68 2.94
N GLU A 20 -0.97 -21.75 2.89
CA GLU A 20 -1.69 -22.74 2.10
C GLU A 20 -1.51 -22.50 0.60
N GLN A 21 -1.55 -21.25 0.15
CA GLN A 21 -1.22 -20.88 -1.22
C GLN A 21 0.21 -21.32 -1.57
N LEU A 22 1.22 -20.93 -0.77
CA LEU A 22 2.61 -21.33 -1.02
C LEU A 22 2.78 -22.85 -1.04
N ARG A 23 2.08 -23.58 -0.17
CA ARG A 23 2.09 -25.05 -0.13
C ARG A 23 1.52 -25.64 -1.42
N ARG A 24 0.37 -25.14 -1.89
CA ARG A 24 -0.26 -25.56 -3.15
C ARG A 24 0.64 -25.24 -4.35
N TRP A 25 1.15 -24.02 -4.43
CA TRP A 25 2.04 -23.57 -5.52
C TRP A 25 3.34 -24.39 -5.58
N ARG A 26 3.92 -24.76 -4.43
CA ARG A 26 5.11 -25.62 -4.37
C ARG A 26 4.84 -27.05 -4.86
N ALA A 27 3.62 -27.55 -4.68
CA ALA A 27 3.24 -28.89 -5.11
C ALA A 27 3.00 -28.99 -6.63
N LEU A 28 2.75 -27.87 -7.31
CA LEU A 28 2.54 -27.82 -8.76
C LEU A 28 3.86 -27.80 -9.54
N SER A 29 3.90 -28.59 -10.61
CA SER A 29 4.94 -28.56 -11.65
C SER A 29 4.91 -27.25 -12.45
N LEU A 30 6.00 -26.92 -13.15
CA LEU A 30 6.09 -25.73 -14.00
C LEU A 30 4.99 -25.71 -15.07
N HIS A 31 4.65 -26.88 -15.63
CA HIS A 31 3.61 -27.02 -16.63
C HIS A 31 2.23 -26.68 -16.07
N GLU A 32 1.87 -27.23 -14.90
CA GLU A 32 0.58 -26.95 -14.25
C GLU A 32 0.45 -25.48 -13.84
N ARG A 33 1.55 -24.82 -13.46
CA ARG A 33 1.55 -23.38 -13.16
C ARG A 33 1.27 -22.53 -14.40
N LEU A 34 1.86 -22.87 -15.55
CA LEU A 34 1.62 -22.15 -16.80
C LEU A 34 0.18 -22.37 -17.28
N LEU A 35 -0.30 -23.60 -17.19
CA LEU A 35 -1.66 -23.97 -17.59
C LEU A 35 -2.71 -23.27 -16.72
N ALA A 36 -2.49 -23.18 -15.40
CA ALA A 36 -3.36 -22.41 -14.51
C ALA A 36 -3.41 -20.91 -14.86
N VAL A 37 -2.28 -20.32 -15.28
CA VAL A 37 -2.24 -18.90 -15.71
C VAL A 37 -3.02 -18.70 -17.01
N GLU A 38 -2.89 -19.62 -17.97
CA GLU A 38 -3.65 -19.60 -19.23
C GLU A 38 -5.15 -19.79 -18.98
N GLU A 39 -5.54 -20.74 -18.13
CA GLU A 39 -6.94 -20.97 -17.73
C GLU A 39 -7.54 -19.78 -16.98
N MET A 40 -6.77 -19.12 -16.11
CA MET A 40 -7.24 -17.90 -15.44
C MET A 40 -7.45 -16.74 -16.42
N ALA A 41 -6.61 -16.61 -17.44
CA ALA A 41 -6.80 -15.62 -18.49
C ALA A 41 -8.08 -15.90 -19.31
N GLU A 42 -8.31 -17.17 -19.66
CA GLU A 42 -9.51 -17.58 -20.39
C GLU A 42 -10.79 -17.42 -19.54
N LEU A 43 -10.74 -17.78 -18.26
CA LEU A 43 -11.83 -17.58 -17.31
C LEU A 43 -12.16 -16.09 -17.15
N SER A 44 -11.14 -15.24 -17.06
CA SER A 44 -11.31 -13.78 -16.98
C SER A 44 -12.01 -13.23 -18.22
N GLN A 45 -11.65 -13.71 -19.42
CA GLN A 45 -12.30 -13.33 -20.68
C GLN A 45 -13.76 -13.80 -20.73
N ARG A 46 -14.04 -15.04 -20.31
CA ARG A 46 -15.41 -15.57 -20.22
C ARG A 46 -16.27 -14.79 -19.22
N LEU A 47 -15.72 -14.43 -18.06
CA LEU A 47 -16.41 -13.62 -17.05
C LEU A 47 -16.68 -12.19 -17.53
N ALA A 48 -15.78 -11.61 -18.34
CA ALA A 48 -15.99 -10.31 -18.97
C ALA A 48 -17.16 -10.37 -19.98
N ALA A 49 -17.19 -11.39 -20.84
CA ALA A 49 -18.28 -11.60 -21.80
C ALA A 49 -19.64 -11.86 -21.10
N LEU A 50 -19.65 -12.61 -19.99
CA LEU A 50 -20.85 -12.85 -19.19
C LEU A 50 -21.35 -11.58 -18.48
N ARG A 51 -20.45 -10.67 -18.08
CA ARG A 51 -20.81 -9.37 -17.49
C ARG A 51 -21.51 -8.45 -18.50
N GLU A 52 -21.03 -8.43 -19.75
CA GLU A 52 -21.68 -7.69 -20.84
C GLU A 52 -23.09 -8.24 -21.15
N GLN A 53 -23.28 -9.56 -21.10
CA GLN A 53 -24.61 -10.17 -21.27
C GLN A 53 -25.54 -9.96 -20.06
N ARG A 54 -25.03 -9.90 -18.82
CA ARG A 54 -25.86 -9.76 -17.61
C ARG A 54 -26.37 -8.34 -17.39
N GLN A 55 -25.66 -7.30 -17.85
CA GLN A 55 -26.11 -5.91 -17.74
C GLN A 55 -27.42 -5.62 -18.50
N SER A 56 -27.86 -6.49 -19.41
CA SER A 56 -29.08 -6.29 -20.21
C SER A 56 -30.33 -7.00 -19.69
N ARG A 57 -30.29 -7.84 -18.64
CA ARG A 57 -31.40 -8.78 -18.34
C ARG A 57 -31.96 -8.87 -16.92
N PHE A 58 -31.36 -8.31 -15.87
CA PHE A 58 -31.94 -8.44 -14.52
C PHE A 58 -31.78 -7.16 -13.69
N ALA A 59 -32.86 -6.38 -13.65
CA ALA A 59 -33.07 -5.29 -12.70
C ALA A 59 -34.07 -5.62 -11.58
N ASP A 60 -34.67 -6.82 -11.57
CA ASP A 60 -35.62 -7.21 -10.54
C ASP A 60 -35.46 -8.69 -10.16
N GLU A 61 -35.59 -8.95 -8.86
CA GLU A 61 -35.72 -10.25 -8.19
C GLU A 61 -34.45 -11.10 -7.99
N LEU A 62 -33.80 -10.90 -6.84
CA LEU A 62 -33.13 -11.98 -6.09
C LEU A 62 -33.10 -11.61 -4.60
N ARG A 63 -34.07 -12.14 -3.84
CA ARG A 63 -34.05 -12.16 -2.37
C ARG A 63 -33.54 -13.52 -1.92
N GLU A 64 -32.38 -13.54 -1.29
CA GLU A 64 -31.82 -14.74 -0.67
C GLU A 64 -32.43 -14.95 0.73
N SER A 65 -32.70 -16.21 1.10
CA SER A 65 -33.32 -16.57 2.37
C SER A 65 -32.37 -16.40 3.56
N GLN A 66 -32.84 -15.76 4.63
CA GLN A 66 -32.07 -15.60 5.87
C GLN A 66 -31.93 -16.96 6.58
N ALA A 67 -30.77 -17.61 6.43
CA ALA A 67 -30.38 -18.70 7.31
C ALA A 67 -29.90 -18.12 8.66
N GLY A 68 -30.74 -18.24 9.69
CA GLY A 68 -30.44 -17.84 11.06
C GLY A 68 -29.44 -18.79 11.73
N TYR A 69 -28.14 -18.56 11.52
CA TYR A 69 -27.09 -19.21 12.30
C TYR A 69 -26.94 -18.52 13.66
N LYS A 70 -27.55 -19.09 14.72
CA LYS A 70 -27.22 -18.73 16.10
C LYS A 70 -25.96 -19.47 16.54
N VAL A 71 -24.79 -18.88 16.27
CA VAL A 71 -23.57 -19.23 17.01
C VAL A 71 -23.52 -18.32 18.22
N LYS A 72 -23.51 -18.93 19.42
CA LYS A 72 -23.34 -18.25 20.69
C LYS A 72 -21.87 -17.87 20.84
N SER A 73 -21.44 -16.81 20.16
CA SER A 73 -20.17 -16.13 20.39
C SER A 73 -20.48 -14.72 20.90
N MET A 74 -19.72 -14.21 21.87
CA MET A 74 -19.80 -12.83 22.35
C MET A 74 -19.27 -11.83 21.29
N ASN A 75 -19.60 -12.04 20.02
CA ASN A 75 -19.20 -11.20 18.90
C ASN A 75 -20.44 -10.48 18.37
N ASN A 76 -20.40 -9.17 18.43
CA ASN A 76 -21.41 -8.30 17.84
C ASN A 76 -21.36 -8.42 16.32
N GLU A 77 -22.53 -8.34 15.70
CA GLU A 77 -22.67 -8.23 14.26
C GLU A 77 -22.90 -6.76 13.89
N ILE A 78 -21.94 -6.15 13.21
CA ILE A 78 -21.97 -4.73 12.81
C ILE A 78 -22.08 -4.64 11.29
N VAL A 79 -23.18 -4.07 10.82
CA VAL A 79 -23.40 -3.84 9.38
C VAL A 79 -22.83 -2.50 8.97
N LEU A 80 -21.91 -2.50 8.00
CA LEU A 80 -21.29 -1.33 7.40
C LEU A 80 -21.90 -1.05 6.03
N HIS A 81 -23.02 -0.32 6.01
CA HIS A 81 -23.77 -0.02 4.78
C HIS A 81 -22.96 0.74 3.72
N GLY A 82 -21.95 1.52 4.12
CA GLY A 82 -21.05 2.23 3.19
C GLY A 82 -19.87 1.41 2.67
N CYS A 83 -19.90 0.08 2.83
CA CYS A 83 -18.82 -0.85 2.46
C CYS A 83 -19.35 -1.96 1.53
N THR A 84 -20.00 -1.59 0.44
CA THR A 84 -20.51 -2.54 -0.56
C THR A 84 -19.39 -3.27 -1.31
N SER A 85 -19.71 -4.41 -1.96
CA SER A 85 -18.73 -5.18 -2.74
C SER A 85 -18.33 -4.51 -4.05
N THR A 86 -19.12 -3.53 -4.51
CA THR A 86 -18.87 -2.67 -5.66
C THR A 86 -19.30 -1.24 -5.34
N PRO A 87 -18.58 -0.20 -5.81
CA PRO A 87 -17.35 -0.23 -6.63
C PRO A 87 -16.11 -0.66 -5.83
N LEU A 88 -14.97 -0.81 -6.52
CA LEU A 88 -13.70 -1.25 -5.94
C LEU A 88 -13.30 -0.43 -4.69
N ALA A 89 -13.57 0.87 -4.66
CA ALA A 89 -13.28 1.72 -3.51
C ALA A 89 -14.02 1.27 -2.23
N ASN A 90 -15.29 0.87 -2.35
CA ASN A 90 -16.09 0.38 -1.22
C ASN A 90 -15.58 -0.99 -0.74
N TYR A 91 -15.19 -1.84 -1.69
CA TYR A 91 -14.57 -3.13 -1.39
C TYR A 91 -13.26 -2.96 -0.62
N LEU A 92 -12.36 -2.09 -1.10
CA LEU A 92 -11.08 -1.80 -0.44
C LEU A 92 -11.27 -1.12 0.91
N LYS A 93 -12.26 -0.26 1.07
CA LYS A 93 -12.64 0.33 2.36
C LYS A 93 -13.06 -0.75 3.35
N ALA A 94 -13.91 -1.70 2.95
CA ALA A 94 -14.33 -2.82 3.78
C ALA A 94 -13.14 -3.66 4.27
N LEU A 95 -12.24 -4.01 3.34
CA LEU A 95 -11.02 -4.75 3.66
C LEU A 95 -10.07 -3.94 4.54
N GLY A 96 -9.97 -2.63 4.34
CA GLY A 96 -9.19 -1.73 5.17
C GLY A 96 -9.69 -1.72 6.61
N VAL A 97 -11.00 -1.61 6.81
CA VAL A 97 -11.63 -1.69 8.14
C VAL A 97 -11.36 -3.06 8.78
N LEU A 98 -11.58 -4.16 8.05
CA LEU A 98 -11.32 -5.51 8.56
C LEU A 98 -9.86 -5.68 8.95
N ARG A 99 -8.90 -5.26 8.10
CA ARG A 99 -7.46 -5.34 8.37
C ARG A 99 -7.10 -4.58 9.65
N LEU A 100 -7.59 -3.36 9.81
CA LEU A 100 -7.26 -2.51 10.96
C LEU A 100 -7.83 -3.07 12.26
N LEU A 101 -9.09 -3.50 12.26
CA LEU A 101 -9.71 -4.08 13.45
C LEU A 101 -9.11 -5.45 13.79
N SER A 102 -8.91 -6.32 12.80
CA SER A 102 -8.33 -7.65 13.04
C SER A 102 -6.89 -7.62 13.53
N ALA A 103 -6.14 -6.55 13.27
CA ALA A 103 -4.80 -6.38 13.84
C ALA A 103 -4.82 -6.23 15.37
N LYS A 104 -5.80 -5.51 15.94
CA LYS A 104 -5.94 -5.30 17.40
C LYS A 104 -6.88 -6.31 18.06
N TYR A 105 -7.84 -6.83 17.30
CA TYR A 105 -8.86 -7.77 17.73
C TYR A 105 -8.83 -9.00 16.81
N PRO A 106 -7.91 -9.97 17.04
CA PRO A 106 -7.61 -11.06 16.11
C PRO A 106 -8.78 -11.97 15.75
N ASP A 107 -9.85 -11.98 16.55
CA ASP A 107 -11.09 -12.73 16.30
C ASP A 107 -12.08 -11.98 15.41
N THR A 108 -11.75 -10.77 14.97
CA THR A 108 -12.57 -10.02 14.02
C THR A 108 -12.62 -10.75 12.68
N ARG A 109 -13.83 -10.97 12.17
CA ARG A 109 -14.11 -11.55 10.84
C ARG A 109 -15.02 -10.61 10.08
N GLY A 110 -15.03 -10.74 8.75
CA GLY A 110 -15.92 -9.95 7.91
C GLY A 110 -16.33 -10.69 6.65
N PHE A 111 -17.56 -10.45 6.20
CA PHE A 111 -18.13 -11.03 4.98
C PHE A 111 -19.17 -10.06 4.39
N TRP A 112 -19.52 -10.23 3.12
CA TRP A 112 -20.61 -9.47 2.51
C TRP A 112 -21.93 -10.24 2.62
N ARG A 113 -23.01 -9.54 3.00
CA ARG A 113 -24.39 -10.06 3.03
C ARG A 113 -25.35 -8.95 2.62
N GLY A 114 -26.12 -9.17 1.56
CA GLY A 114 -27.10 -8.19 1.06
C GLY A 114 -26.47 -6.83 0.73
N GLU A 115 -25.44 -6.82 -0.11
CA GLU A 115 -24.66 -5.64 -0.53
C GLU A 115 -23.98 -4.83 0.58
N ALA A 116 -24.06 -5.23 1.84
CA ALA A 116 -23.33 -4.60 2.93
C ALA A 116 -22.20 -5.49 3.44
N PHE A 117 -21.11 -4.88 3.91
CA PHE A 117 -20.10 -5.61 4.65
C PHE A 117 -20.53 -5.76 6.11
N VAL A 118 -20.48 -6.99 6.58
CA VAL A 118 -20.86 -7.38 7.94
C VAL A 118 -19.60 -7.77 8.69
N LEU A 119 -19.35 -7.10 9.82
CA LEU A 119 -18.26 -7.41 10.74
C LEU A 119 -18.79 -8.26 11.89
N HIS A 120 -18.06 -9.31 12.22
CA HIS A 120 -18.20 -10.05 13.47
C HIS A 120 -16.99 -9.72 14.34
N THR A 121 -17.22 -9.06 15.47
CA THR A 121 -16.15 -8.56 16.35
C THR A 121 -16.62 -8.46 17.79
N ALA A 122 -15.70 -8.52 18.75
CA ALA A 122 -16.00 -8.29 20.17
C ALA A 122 -16.45 -6.84 20.44
N LEU A 123 -16.14 -5.90 19.54
CA LEU A 123 -16.54 -4.49 19.68
C LEU A 123 -18.00 -4.26 19.31
N ASP A 124 -18.66 -3.38 20.02
CA ASP A 124 -19.93 -2.81 19.59
C ASP A 124 -19.67 -1.58 18.67
N ARG A 125 -20.75 -0.90 18.27
CA ARG A 125 -20.64 0.30 17.43
C ARG A 125 -19.78 1.39 18.08
N ALA A 126 -19.99 1.66 19.36
CA ALA A 126 -19.26 2.69 20.10
C ALA A 126 -17.76 2.34 20.21
N GLY A 127 -17.43 1.08 20.43
CA GLY A 127 -16.05 0.59 20.46
C GLY A 127 -15.34 0.75 19.11
N ILE A 128 -16.03 0.52 17.99
CA ILE A 128 -15.47 0.75 16.65
C ILE A 128 -15.23 2.25 16.41
N GLU A 129 -16.18 3.10 16.79
CA GLU A 129 -16.03 4.56 16.68
C GLU A 129 -14.84 5.06 17.51
N GLN A 130 -14.76 4.63 18.78
CA GLN A 130 -13.64 4.93 19.66
C GLN A 130 -12.30 4.49 19.06
N PHE A 131 -12.26 3.29 18.46
CA PHE A 131 -11.05 2.80 17.79
C PHE A 131 -10.60 3.73 16.66
N PHE A 132 -11.48 4.07 15.71
CA PHE A 132 -11.08 4.91 14.58
C PHE A 132 -10.80 6.37 14.97
N LEU A 133 -11.55 6.90 15.94
CA LEU A 133 -11.40 8.28 16.39
C LEU A 133 -10.15 8.48 17.24
N HIS A 134 -9.75 7.52 18.07
CA HIS A 134 -8.73 7.74 19.09
C HIS A 134 -7.56 6.75 19.06
N ASP A 135 -7.82 5.46 18.78
CA ASP A 135 -6.80 4.42 18.86
C ASP A 135 -6.10 4.14 17.52
N TYR A 136 -6.71 4.54 16.40
CA TYR A 136 -6.22 4.22 15.07
C TYR A 136 -4.86 4.85 14.82
N GLU A 137 -3.87 3.99 14.63
CA GLU A 137 -2.53 4.34 14.20
C GLU A 137 -2.37 4.07 12.68
N PRO A 138 -2.13 5.12 11.88
CA PRO A 138 -2.00 4.99 10.44
C PRO A 138 -0.78 4.12 10.06
N THR A 139 -1.01 3.13 9.20
CA THR A 139 0.07 2.30 8.65
C THR A 139 0.94 3.15 7.71
N PRO A 140 2.27 3.22 7.91
CA PRO A 140 3.11 4.03 7.06
C PRO A 140 3.21 3.56 5.61
N ILE A 141 2.93 4.49 4.70
CA ILE A 141 3.08 4.33 3.25
C ILE A 141 3.93 5.48 2.75
N ILE A 142 5.13 5.19 2.26
CA ILE A 142 6.18 6.15 1.94
C ILE A 142 6.95 5.72 0.70
N SER A 143 7.32 6.68 -0.15
CA SER A 143 8.03 6.40 -1.41
C SER A 143 9.35 7.16 -1.48
N PRO A 144 10.33 6.92 -0.62
CA PRO A 144 11.55 7.75 -0.52
C PRO A 144 12.44 7.74 -1.77
N TRP A 145 12.25 6.75 -2.63
CA TRP A 145 12.85 6.66 -3.95
C TRP A 145 12.17 7.55 -5.02
N SER A 146 11.01 8.12 -4.71
CA SER A 146 10.25 9.02 -5.56
C SER A 146 10.74 10.44 -5.36
N GLY A 147 11.09 11.10 -6.47
CA GLY A 147 11.48 12.50 -6.44
C GLY A 147 10.38 13.44 -5.96
N ARG A 148 9.11 13.02 -5.91
CA ARG A 148 7.97 13.84 -5.49
C ARG A 148 7.57 13.61 -4.04
N ALA A 149 8.18 12.63 -3.37
CA ALA A 149 7.82 12.22 -2.02
C ALA A 149 8.42 13.07 -0.90
N GLY A 150 9.11 14.18 -1.19
CA GLY A 150 9.62 15.09 -0.15
C GLY A 150 10.98 14.74 0.46
N PHE A 151 11.60 13.63 0.04
CA PHE A 151 12.90 13.18 0.57
C PHE A 151 14.11 13.66 -0.25
N LEU A 152 13.89 14.13 -1.48
CA LEU A 152 14.94 14.45 -2.43
C LEU A 152 14.84 15.92 -2.88
N GLU A 153 14.95 16.84 -1.92
CA GLU A 153 14.72 18.30 -2.05
C GLU A 153 15.98 19.12 -2.32
N GLY A 154 17.17 18.56 -2.13
CA GLY A 154 18.45 19.24 -2.28
C GLY A 154 18.59 20.40 -1.32
N ASP A 155 19.19 21.50 -1.79
CA ASP A 155 19.42 22.71 -1.00
C ASP A 155 18.13 23.35 -0.45
N ASP A 156 16.99 23.11 -1.10
CA ASP A 156 15.70 23.63 -0.65
C ASP A 156 15.26 22.95 0.66
N GLY A 157 15.67 21.69 0.89
CA GLY A 157 15.41 20.94 2.12
C GLY A 157 13.96 21.03 2.62
N GLN A 158 13.80 21.38 3.90
CA GLN A 158 12.49 21.63 4.53
C GLN A 158 11.82 22.93 4.03
N GLY A 159 12.55 23.87 3.42
CA GLY A 159 12.00 25.09 2.81
C GLY A 159 11.42 24.89 1.40
N SER A 160 11.40 23.65 0.90
CA SER A 160 10.89 23.33 -0.44
C SER A 160 9.38 23.56 -0.56
N LYS A 161 8.98 24.28 -1.61
CA LYS A 161 7.56 24.55 -1.92
C LYS A 161 6.86 23.38 -2.61
N ARG A 162 7.51 22.22 -2.74
CA ARG A 162 6.90 21.06 -3.40
C ARG A 162 5.92 20.38 -2.46
N LYS A 163 4.77 19.94 -3.01
CA LYS A 163 3.68 19.29 -2.27
C LYS A 163 4.19 18.19 -1.32
N GLY A 164 5.10 17.33 -1.78
CA GLY A 164 5.65 16.25 -0.95
C GLY A 164 6.46 16.75 0.25
N ALA A 165 7.30 17.77 0.07
CA ALA A 165 8.09 18.35 1.16
C ALA A 165 7.19 18.99 2.21
N ILE A 166 6.21 19.79 1.78
CA ILE A 166 5.22 20.43 2.66
C ILE A 166 4.43 19.39 3.47
N ILE A 167 4.01 18.29 2.82
CA ILE A 167 3.22 17.24 3.49
C ILE A 167 4.09 16.45 4.48
N LEU A 168 5.34 16.15 4.13
CA LEU A 168 6.27 15.52 5.08
C LEU A 168 6.54 16.43 6.28
N GLU A 169 6.78 17.71 6.05
CA GLU A 169 6.99 18.68 7.13
C GLU A 169 5.77 18.74 8.06
N ARG A 170 4.54 18.73 7.52
CA ARG A 170 3.31 18.71 8.33
C ARG A 170 3.23 17.47 9.23
N ILE A 171 3.44 16.26 8.69
CA ILE A 171 3.36 15.05 9.52
C ILE A 171 4.51 14.94 10.52
N GLU A 172 5.69 15.48 10.18
CA GLU A 172 6.84 15.59 11.10
C GLU A 172 6.50 16.44 12.34
N HIS A 173 5.66 17.48 12.17
CA HIS A 173 5.26 18.40 13.24
C HIS A 173 3.88 18.11 13.86
N ALA A 174 3.15 17.11 13.38
CA ALA A 174 1.84 16.76 13.93
C ALA A 174 1.97 16.31 15.40
N ALA A 175 1.13 16.83 16.29
CA ALA A 175 1.17 16.54 17.73
C ALA A 175 0.50 15.21 18.10
N GLY A 176 -0.42 14.73 17.26
CA GLY A 176 -1.17 13.49 17.49
C GLY A 176 -0.26 12.28 17.71
N LYS A 177 -0.43 11.58 18.84
CA LYS A 177 0.38 10.39 19.21
C LYS A 177 0.38 9.30 18.12
N ARG A 178 -0.70 9.19 17.36
CA ARG A 178 -0.85 8.23 16.26
C ARG A 178 0.15 8.42 15.12
N PHE A 179 0.76 9.60 14.99
CA PHE A 179 1.75 9.92 13.96
C PHE A 179 3.18 9.59 14.36
N LYS A 180 3.44 9.18 15.61
CA LYS A 180 4.79 8.90 16.10
C LYS A 180 5.55 7.90 15.23
N PHE A 181 4.89 6.85 14.76
CA PHE A 181 5.54 5.86 13.92
C PHE A 181 5.92 6.45 12.54
N TYR A 182 5.04 7.27 11.94
CA TYR A 182 5.37 8.03 10.74
C TYR A 182 6.56 8.98 10.95
N GLN A 183 6.59 9.72 12.07
CA GLN A 183 7.66 10.67 12.38
C GLN A 183 9.01 9.99 12.55
N GLN A 184 9.04 8.88 13.31
CA GLN A 184 10.24 8.06 13.47
C GLN A 184 10.72 7.54 12.12
N LEU A 185 9.80 7.01 11.30
CA LEU A 185 10.13 6.47 9.99
C LEU A 185 10.71 7.53 9.05
N VAL A 186 10.08 8.71 8.96
CA VAL A 186 10.57 9.81 8.13
C VAL A 186 11.96 10.25 8.60
N SER A 187 12.16 10.38 9.91
CA SER A 187 13.45 10.72 10.51
C SER A 187 14.53 9.68 10.16
N THR A 188 14.24 8.39 10.31
CA THR A 188 15.17 7.30 9.95
C THR A 188 15.56 7.39 8.48
N ILE A 189 14.59 7.58 7.58
CA ILE A 189 14.84 7.63 6.13
C ILE A 189 15.71 8.82 5.73
N ARG A 190 15.48 9.99 6.33
CA ARG A 190 16.32 11.18 6.09
C ARG A 190 17.78 10.94 6.52
N ASN A 191 18.01 10.03 7.46
CA ASN A 191 19.33 9.64 7.94
C ASN A 191 19.96 8.45 7.19
N VAL A 192 19.23 7.82 6.26
CA VAL A 192 19.82 6.77 5.42
C VAL A 192 20.87 7.38 4.49
N SER A 193 22.10 6.90 4.58
CA SER A 193 23.25 7.45 3.84
C SER A 193 23.02 7.53 2.33
N VAL A 194 22.40 6.50 1.74
CA VAL A 194 22.09 6.46 0.30
C VAL A 194 21.06 7.54 -0.08
N ILE A 195 20.10 7.85 0.80
CA ILE A 195 19.13 8.94 0.57
C ILE A 195 19.84 10.28 0.57
N GLN A 196 20.70 10.54 1.56
CA GLN A 196 21.46 11.79 1.66
C GLN A 196 22.38 12.00 0.45
N GLN A 197 23.11 10.95 0.03
CA GLN A 197 23.96 11.01 -1.15
C GLN A 197 23.16 11.22 -2.43
N LEU A 198 21.99 10.56 -2.56
CA LEU A 198 21.13 10.71 -3.73
C LEU A 198 20.55 12.12 -3.81
N ASP A 199 20.20 12.71 -2.67
CA ASP A 199 19.69 14.06 -2.59
C ASP A 199 20.74 15.10 -3.00
N GLN A 200 21.96 14.99 -2.45
CA GLN A 200 23.10 15.83 -2.81
C GLN A 200 23.46 15.70 -4.30
N ALA A 201 23.55 14.46 -4.82
CA ALA A 201 23.84 14.21 -6.23
C ALA A 201 22.78 14.86 -7.14
N ARG A 202 21.50 14.77 -6.75
CA ARG A 202 20.39 15.38 -7.49
C ARG A 202 20.45 16.91 -7.48
N ALA A 203 20.80 17.51 -6.33
CA ALA A 203 20.97 18.95 -6.19
C ALA A 203 22.10 19.47 -7.10
N GLU A 204 23.27 18.82 -7.04
CA GLU A 204 24.42 19.21 -7.85
C GLU A 204 24.16 18.97 -9.34
N ARG A 205 23.50 17.86 -9.72
CA ARG A 205 23.05 17.65 -11.11
C ARG A 205 22.15 18.79 -11.60
N LYS A 206 21.18 19.22 -10.78
CA LYS A 206 20.28 20.33 -11.12
C LYS A 206 21.07 21.63 -11.33
N ARG A 207 22.03 21.93 -10.45
CA ARG A 207 22.92 23.09 -10.56
C ARG A 207 23.74 23.08 -11.85
N LEU A 208 24.40 21.97 -12.16
CA LEU A 208 25.22 21.83 -13.37
C LEU A 208 24.37 21.88 -14.65
N GLU A 209 23.16 21.31 -14.66
CA GLU A 209 22.23 21.40 -15.79
C GLU A 209 21.75 22.86 -16.02
N VAL A 210 21.60 23.66 -14.96
CA VAL A 210 21.31 25.11 -15.10
C VAL A 210 22.49 25.84 -15.73
N LEU A 211 23.72 25.58 -15.28
CA LEU A 211 24.93 26.16 -15.88
C LEU A 211 25.09 25.74 -17.35
N LYS A 212 24.79 24.48 -17.67
CA LYS A 212 24.78 23.95 -19.04
C LYS A 212 23.81 24.71 -19.93
N LYS A 213 22.56 24.89 -19.46
CA LYS A 213 21.53 25.66 -20.18
C LYS A 213 21.92 27.12 -20.37
N ALA A 214 22.61 27.70 -19.38
CA ALA A 214 23.14 29.05 -19.46
C ALA A 214 24.40 29.18 -20.34
N LYS A 215 24.90 28.08 -20.95
CA LYS A 215 26.16 28.02 -21.71
C LYS A 215 27.39 28.48 -20.91
N LYS A 216 27.36 28.29 -19.59
CA LYS A 216 28.43 28.62 -18.64
C LYS A 216 29.17 27.40 -18.10
N LEU A 217 28.91 26.23 -18.67
CA LEU A 217 29.52 24.98 -18.24
C LEU A 217 30.78 24.73 -19.08
N ASP A 218 31.91 24.57 -18.40
CA ASP A 218 33.19 24.18 -18.98
C ASP A 218 33.30 22.66 -19.14
N GLN A 219 34.44 22.18 -19.65
CA GLN A 219 34.68 20.75 -19.84
C GLN A 219 34.69 20.00 -18.50
N ALA A 220 35.32 20.57 -17.47
CA ALA A 220 35.35 19.98 -16.14
C ALA A 220 33.95 19.79 -15.55
N GLY A 221 33.07 20.78 -15.67
CA GLY A 221 31.68 20.69 -15.26
C GLY A 221 30.86 19.70 -16.10
N ALA A 222 31.17 19.53 -17.38
CA ALA A 222 30.54 18.50 -18.22
C ALA A 222 30.94 17.09 -17.78
N ASP A 223 32.21 16.88 -17.43
CA ASP A 223 32.73 15.61 -16.92
C ASP A 223 32.12 15.29 -15.54
N GLN A 224 32.05 16.29 -14.65
CA GLN A 224 31.39 16.18 -13.35
C GLN A 224 29.90 15.82 -13.49
N LEU A 225 29.18 16.45 -14.42
CA LEU A 225 27.78 16.14 -14.69
C LEU A 225 27.58 14.68 -15.15
N SER A 226 28.51 14.16 -15.96
CA SER A 226 28.50 12.75 -16.39
C SER A 226 28.73 11.81 -15.20
N ALA A 227 29.73 12.11 -14.37
CA ALA A 227 30.04 11.34 -13.16
C ALA A 227 28.85 11.29 -12.19
N ILE A 228 28.19 12.43 -11.93
CA ILE A 228 27.02 12.51 -11.05
C ILE A 228 25.84 11.70 -11.60
N LYS A 229 25.60 11.75 -12.92
CA LYS A 229 24.54 10.92 -13.53
C LYS A 229 24.79 9.43 -13.34
N ARG A 230 26.04 8.99 -13.46
CA ARG A 230 26.43 7.61 -13.17
C ARG A 230 26.23 7.28 -11.69
N GLN A 231 26.69 8.16 -10.80
CA GLN A 231 26.51 8.02 -9.35
C GLN A 231 25.03 7.90 -8.97
N GLU A 232 24.13 8.71 -9.54
CA GLU A 232 22.68 8.60 -9.29
C GLU A 232 22.12 7.22 -9.66
N VAL A 233 22.60 6.60 -10.74
CA VAL A 233 22.14 5.27 -11.17
C VAL A 233 22.59 4.21 -10.15
N GLU A 234 23.85 4.26 -9.74
CA GLU A 234 24.43 3.36 -8.73
C GLU A 234 23.75 3.53 -7.35
N LEU A 235 23.47 4.76 -6.93
CA LEU A 235 22.72 5.02 -5.70
C LEU A 235 21.28 4.51 -5.80
N LYS A 236 20.62 4.68 -6.96
CA LYS A 236 19.25 4.19 -7.16
C LYS A 236 19.15 2.67 -7.12
N SER A 237 20.15 1.93 -7.60
CA SER A 237 20.16 0.46 -7.50
C SER A 237 20.43 0.00 -6.06
N ALA A 238 21.34 0.66 -5.35
CA ALA A 238 21.63 0.34 -3.95
C ALA A 238 20.50 0.74 -2.96
N LEU A 239 19.60 1.65 -3.37
CA LEU A 239 18.64 2.29 -2.47
C LEU A 239 17.70 1.31 -1.77
N LEU A 240 17.08 0.37 -2.49
CA LEU A 240 16.12 -0.54 -1.86
C LEU A 240 16.80 -1.43 -0.82
N ARG A 241 18.01 -1.90 -1.11
CA ARG A 241 18.80 -2.68 -0.15
C ARG A 241 19.14 -1.87 1.09
N ALA A 242 19.55 -0.61 0.92
CA ALA A 242 19.83 0.28 2.04
C ALA A 242 18.59 0.52 2.90
N LEU A 243 17.44 0.81 2.28
CA LEU A 243 16.18 0.99 3.02
C LEU A 243 15.78 -0.29 3.76
N ARG A 244 15.91 -1.47 3.15
CA ARG A 244 15.59 -2.74 3.83
C ARG A 244 16.50 -3.05 5.02
N ASN A 245 17.75 -2.56 5.00
CA ASN A 245 18.69 -2.79 6.10
C ASN A 245 18.49 -1.84 7.28
N GLU A 246 17.92 -0.65 7.04
CA GLU A 246 17.83 0.44 8.02
C GLU A 246 16.41 0.64 8.58
N LEU A 247 15.38 0.20 7.85
CA LEU A 247 13.98 0.39 8.24
C LEU A 247 13.42 -0.80 9.01
N ASP A 248 12.40 -0.52 9.82
CA ASP A 248 11.66 -1.53 10.57
C ASP A 248 10.92 -2.51 9.64
N ASP A 249 10.88 -3.79 10.03
CA ASP A 249 10.26 -4.88 9.27
C ASP A 249 8.79 -4.60 8.93
N SER A 250 8.08 -3.85 9.77
CA SER A 250 6.67 -3.49 9.54
C SER A 250 6.45 -2.61 8.29
N VAL A 251 7.50 -1.99 7.74
CA VAL A 251 7.44 -1.16 6.52
C VAL A 251 7.71 -1.98 5.26
N LEU A 252 8.37 -3.13 5.38
CA LEU A 252 8.73 -4.00 4.26
C LEU A 252 7.54 -4.44 3.40
N PRO A 253 6.35 -4.77 3.96
CA PRO A 253 5.19 -5.13 3.13
C PRO A 253 4.82 -4.06 2.10
N TRP A 254 5.00 -2.78 2.40
CA TRP A 254 4.76 -1.71 1.43
C TRP A 254 5.84 -1.65 0.35
N ILE A 255 7.11 -1.80 0.73
CA ILE A 255 8.23 -1.84 -0.23
C ILE A 255 8.05 -3.03 -1.19
N ASP A 256 7.68 -4.19 -0.67
CA ASP A 256 7.46 -5.42 -1.44
C ASP A 256 6.20 -5.36 -2.30
N ALA A 257 5.21 -4.54 -1.92
CA ALA A 257 4.09 -4.22 -2.81
C ALA A 257 4.55 -3.32 -3.97
N CYS A 258 5.41 -2.33 -3.70
CA CYS A 258 5.92 -1.40 -4.69
C CYS A 258 6.91 -2.03 -5.68
N PHE A 259 7.75 -2.96 -5.23
CA PHE A 259 8.78 -3.59 -6.04
C PHE A 259 8.77 -5.11 -5.87
N ALA A 260 8.79 -5.82 -7.00
CA ALA A 260 8.96 -7.26 -6.99
C ALA A 260 10.34 -7.62 -6.41
N LEU A 261 10.39 -8.70 -5.64
CA LEU A 261 11.63 -9.28 -5.13
C LEU A 261 12.39 -9.97 -6.28
N ALA A 262 13.08 -9.19 -7.10
CA ALA A 262 13.87 -9.65 -8.25
C ALA A 262 15.34 -9.22 -8.10
N GLY A 263 16.02 -9.73 -7.07
CA GLY A 263 17.41 -9.37 -6.79
C GLY A 263 17.58 -7.90 -6.39
N ASP A 264 18.65 -7.26 -6.88
CA ASP A 264 18.94 -5.84 -6.65
C ASP A 264 18.20 -4.90 -7.64
N ASP A 265 17.46 -5.46 -8.60
CA ASP A 265 16.74 -4.67 -9.60
C ASP A 265 15.44 -4.09 -9.04
N ARG A 266 15.21 -2.81 -9.32
CA ARG A 266 13.99 -2.09 -8.96
C ARG A 266 12.86 -2.40 -9.93
N THR A 267 12.45 -3.66 -9.99
CA THR A 267 11.33 -4.09 -10.83
C THR A 267 10.02 -3.63 -10.19
N PRO A 268 9.32 -2.63 -10.75
CA PRO A 268 8.12 -2.12 -10.11
C PRO A 268 6.99 -3.16 -10.16
N GLY A 269 6.16 -3.17 -9.12
CA GLY A 269 4.98 -4.02 -9.06
C GLY A 269 3.96 -3.64 -10.14
N PRO A 270 3.22 -4.61 -10.71
CA PRO A 270 2.33 -4.38 -11.86
C PRO A 270 1.19 -3.39 -11.57
N LEU A 271 0.78 -3.25 -10.31
CA LEU A 271 -0.36 -2.40 -9.90
C LEU A 271 0.06 -1.03 -9.33
N LEU A 272 1.34 -0.81 -9.02
CA LEU A 272 1.80 0.40 -8.33
C LEU A 272 2.76 1.24 -9.18
N GLY A 273 2.65 1.09 -10.50
CA GLY A 273 3.37 1.87 -11.50
C GLY A 273 4.88 1.89 -11.26
N SER A 274 5.47 3.05 -10.99
CA SER A 274 6.93 3.20 -10.79
C SER A 274 7.38 3.06 -9.32
N GLY A 275 6.70 2.20 -8.56
CA GLY A 275 6.95 1.96 -7.13
C GLY A 275 6.14 2.91 -6.25
N GLY A 276 4.83 2.78 -6.27
CA GLY A 276 3.91 3.61 -5.48
C GLY A 276 3.47 4.89 -6.17
N ASN A 277 3.45 4.91 -7.51
CA ASN A 277 2.96 6.02 -8.32
C ASN A 277 1.96 5.55 -9.39
N GLU A 278 0.90 6.32 -9.60
CA GLU A 278 0.01 6.21 -10.75
C GLU A 278 0.11 7.49 -11.61
N GLY A 279 0.93 7.44 -12.66
CA GLY A 279 1.26 8.61 -13.47
C GLY A 279 1.94 9.71 -12.65
N SER A 280 1.28 10.87 -12.52
CA SER A 280 1.79 12.01 -11.74
C SER A 280 1.45 11.93 -10.25
N MET A 281 0.61 10.96 -9.86
CA MET A 281 0.04 10.78 -8.55
C MET A 281 0.92 9.87 -7.69
N ASP A 282 1.42 10.38 -6.56
CA ASP A 282 2.21 9.60 -5.60
C ASP A 282 1.31 9.12 -4.46
N PHE A 283 1.18 7.79 -4.30
CA PHE A 283 0.28 7.20 -3.31
C PHE A 283 0.68 7.59 -1.89
N SER A 284 1.98 7.70 -1.59
CA SER A 284 2.45 8.03 -0.25
C SER A 284 2.06 9.44 0.16
N ILE A 285 2.35 10.42 -0.69
CA ILE A 285 2.07 11.83 -0.39
C ILE A 285 0.57 12.10 -0.35
N ASN A 286 -0.21 11.49 -1.22
CA ASN A 286 -1.66 11.66 -1.17
C ASN A 286 -2.28 10.97 0.04
N HIS A 287 -1.81 9.77 0.40
CA HIS A 287 -2.28 9.09 1.59
C HIS A 287 -2.04 9.94 2.85
N VAL A 288 -0.81 10.43 3.04
CA VAL A 288 -0.47 11.31 4.17
C VAL A 288 -1.25 12.62 4.09
N GLY A 289 -1.41 13.21 2.90
CA GLY A 289 -2.20 14.42 2.72
C GLY A 289 -3.66 14.26 3.18
N TYR A 290 -4.36 13.22 2.71
CA TYR A 290 -5.74 12.95 3.14
C TYR A 290 -5.83 12.57 4.62
N LEU A 291 -4.83 11.87 5.14
CA LEU A 291 -4.76 11.53 6.54
C LEU A 291 -4.75 12.77 7.44
N LEU A 292 -3.93 13.77 7.08
CA LEU A 292 -3.84 15.05 7.78
C LEU A 292 -5.06 15.96 7.55
N GLU A 293 -5.84 15.74 6.49
CA GLU A 293 -7.11 16.44 6.27
C GLU A 293 -8.27 15.85 7.08
N LEU A 294 -8.22 14.53 7.34
CA LEU A 294 -9.30 13.79 8.01
C LEU A 294 -9.11 13.66 9.52
N ILE A 295 -7.86 13.67 9.99
CA ILE A 295 -7.52 13.46 11.39
C ILE A 295 -6.85 14.70 11.93
N ASP A 296 -7.34 15.18 13.08
CA ASP A 296 -6.76 16.33 13.76
C ASP A 296 -5.26 16.14 13.99
N GLU A 297 -4.50 17.16 13.59
CA GLU A 297 -3.04 17.21 13.77
C GLU A 297 -2.66 17.49 15.23
N ASN A 298 -3.62 17.88 16.08
CA ASN A 298 -3.45 18.30 17.47
C ASN A 298 -3.62 17.17 18.49
#